data_AF-A0AAV0TDW5-F1
#
_entry.id   AF-A0AAV0TDW5-F1
#
_cell.length_a   1.000
_cell.length_b   1.000
_cell.length_c   1.000
_cell.angle_alpha   90.00
_cell.angle_beta   90.00
_cell.angle_gamma   90.00
#
_symmetry.space_group_name_H-M   'P 1'
#
loop_
_entity.id
_entity.type
_entity.pdbx_description
1 polymer ?
#
loop_
_entity_poly.entity_id
_entity_poly.type
_entity_poly.pdbx_seq_one_letter_code
_entity_poly.pdbx_strand_id
1 'polypeptide(L)'
;MQEKHQFLERLKREYPQAEGWQRDGKSGDDVFDVFDILGLPSKGKNIFETDEWNSWVAYLTFLEKQQGSNDQRKIATVMFSVLKNRFSSEDLAKLVATAKTVERTKEFAAEWERSEWRITKRTPDKVFDLLQLKEKGDKVFESPEFMNWALYVKELNSVPIQIRQVYV
;
A
#
# COMPACT_ATOMS: atom_id res chain seq x y z
N MET A 1 3.84 -4.87 28.70
CA MET A 1 2.46 -5.38 28.88
C MET A 1 1.50 -4.32 29.43
N GLN A 2 1.89 -3.47 30.38
CA GLN A 2 1.03 -2.45 31.00
C GLN A 2 0.58 -1.33 30.04
N GLU A 3 1.48 -0.86 29.17
CA GLU A 3 1.18 0.21 28.18
C GLU A 3 0.21 -0.27 27.09
N LYS A 4 0.36 -1.52 26.63
CA LYS A 4 -0.58 -2.16 25.71
C LYS A 4 -1.98 -2.22 26.32
N HIS A 5 -2.10 -2.56 27.60
CA HIS A 5 -3.39 -2.63 28.28
C HIS A 5 -4.05 -1.24 28.39
N GLN A 6 -3.33 -0.22 28.86
CA GLN A 6 -3.87 1.14 28.98
C GLN A 6 -4.26 1.77 27.63
N PHE A 7 -3.49 1.49 26.57
CA PHE A 7 -3.82 1.94 25.23
C PHE A 7 -5.08 1.24 24.69
N LEU A 8 -5.22 -0.07 24.92
CA LEU A 8 -6.42 -0.82 24.55
C LEU A 8 -7.66 -0.28 25.27
N GLU A 9 -7.57 0.06 26.55
CA GLU A 9 -8.70 0.69 27.28
C GLU A 9 -9.06 2.07 26.71
N ARG A 10 -8.08 2.85 26.25
CA ARG A 10 -8.32 4.14 25.59
C ARG A 10 -8.99 3.98 24.23
N LEU A 11 -8.54 3.01 23.44
CA LEU A 11 -9.09 2.69 22.12
C LEU A 11 -10.50 2.09 22.20
N LYS A 12 -10.77 1.23 23.19
CA LYS A 12 -12.12 0.71 23.48
C LYS A 12 -13.11 1.83 23.82
N ARG A 13 -12.64 2.87 24.49
CA ARG A 13 -13.45 4.05 24.83
C ARG A 13 -13.77 4.93 23.62
N GLU A 14 -12.83 5.04 22.68
CA GLU A 14 -12.98 5.83 21.46
C GLU A 14 -13.66 5.04 20.33
N TYR A 15 -13.55 3.71 20.31
CA TYR A 15 -14.00 2.81 19.25
C TYR A 15 -14.56 1.49 19.82
N PRO A 16 -15.87 1.42 20.15
CA PRO A 16 -16.50 0.25 20.79
C PRO A 16 -16.34 -1.07 20.00
N GLN A 17 -16.16 -1.01 18.68
CA GLN A 17 -15.91 -2.17 17.83
C GLN A 17 -14.55 -2.86 18.07
N ALA A 18 -13.62 -2.20 18.79
CA ALA A 18 -12.28 -2.71 19.05
C ALA A 18 -12.25 -3.92 20.02
N GLU A 19 -13.31 -4.15 20.80
CA GLU A 19 -13.43 -5.33 21.66
C GLU A 19 -13.44 -6.64 20.86
N GLY A 20 -14.01 -6.63 19.65
CA GLY A 20 -13.98 -7.80 18.75
C GLY A 20 -12.58 -8.12 18.26
N TRP A 21 -11.76 -7.09 17.99
CA TRP A 21 -10.41 -7.24 17.43
C TRP A 21 -9.41 -7.88 18.41
N GLN A 22 -9.60 -7.68 19.72
CA GLN A 22 -8.76 -8.29 20.75
C GLN A 22 -9.07 -9.78 20.95
N ARG A 23 -10.34 -10.18 20.83
CA ARG A 23 -10.78 -11.56 21.09
C ARG A 23 -10.23 -12.55 20.07
N ASP A 24 -10.00 -12.09 18.85
CA ASP A 24 -9.67 -12.97 17.73
C ASP A 24 -8.16 -13.12 17.46
N GLY A 25 -7.29 -12.54 18.31
CA GLY A 25 -5.85 -12.88 18.39
C GLY A 25 -5.06 -12.66 17.10
N LYS A 26 -5.44 -11.66 16.33
CA LYS A 26 -5.30 -11.70 14.89
C LYS A 26 -3.94 -11.03 14.47
N SER A 27 -3.33 -11.50 13.38
CA SER A 27 -1.91 -11.25 12.98
C SER A 27 -1.83 -10.44 11.66
N GLY A 28 -0.72 -10.42 10.91
CA GLY A 28 -0.56 -9.56 9.71
C GLY A 28 -1.68 -9.61 8.64
N ASP A 29 -2.49 -10.69 8.61
CA ASP A 29 -3.69 -10.82 7.77
C ASP A 29 -4.86 -9.90 8.21
N ASP A 30 -4.82 -9.39 9.43
CA ASP A 30 -5.86 -8.55 10.04
C ASP A 30 -6.08 -7.23 9.33
N VAL A 31 -5.03 -6.67 8.74
CA VAL A 31 -5.13 -5.35 8.13
C VAL A 31 -6.12 -5.39 6.96
N PHE A 32 -6.23 -6.53 6.28
CA PHE A 32 -7.21 -6.79 5.23
C PHE A 32 -8.59 -7.10 5.81
N ASP A 33 -8.66 -7.93 6.85
CA ASP A 33 -9.92 -8.29 7.49
C ASP A 33 -10.60 -7.09 8.16
N VAL A 34 -9.86 -6.28 8.91
CA VAL A 34 -10.36 -5.06 9.57
C VAL A 34 -10.82 -4.06 8.51
N PHE A 35 -10.11 -3.96 7.38
CA PHE A 35 -10.54 -3.11 6.26
C PHE A 35 -11.92 -3.53 5.72
N ASP A 36 -12.15 -4.83 5.57
CA ASP A 36 -13.42 -5.38 5.09
C ASP A 36 -14.53 -5.34 6.15
N ILE A 37 -14.23 -5.63 7.42
CA ILE A 37 -15.17 -5.55 8.55
C ILE A 37 -15.72 -4.13 8.70
N LEU A 38 -14.88 -3.14 8.48
CA LEU A 38 -15.25 -1.73 8.47
C LEU A 38 -16.05 -1.32 7.22
N GLY A 39 -16.29 -2.25 6.29
CA GLY A 39 -17.06 -2.02 5.07
C GLY A 39 -16.42 -1.00 4.13
N LEU A 40 -15.11 -0.75 4.25
CA LEU A 40 -14.38 0.27 3.49
C LEU A 40 -14.47 0.09 1.96
N PRO A 41 -14.44 -1.14 1.40
CA PRO A 41 -14.63 -1.34 -0.05
C PRO A 41 -15.93 -0.75 -0.60
N SER A 42 -16.98 -0.71 0.22
CA SER A 42 -18.32 -0.23 -0.19
C SER A 42 -18.50 1.29 -0.12
N LYS A 43 -17.55 2.02 0.48
CA LYS A 43 -17.67 3.48 0.71
C LYS A 43 -17.42 4.33 -0.55
N GLY A 44 -16.90 3.72 -1.61
CA GLY A 44 -16.64 4.39 -2.89
C GLY A 44 -15.68 5.58 -2.74
N LYS A 45 -15.93 6.66 -3.49
CA LYS A 45 -15.04 7.85 -3.53
C LYS A 45 -14.90 8.59 -2.19
N ASN A 46 -15.85 8.41 -1.27
CA ASN A 46 -15.84 9.10 0.02
C ASN A 46 -15.12 8.27 1.11
N ILE A 47 -14.49 7.15 0.76
CA ILE A 47 -13.79 6.27 1.71
C ILE A 47 -12.85 7.03 2.64
N PHE A 48 -12.05 7.95 2.11
CA PHE A 48 -11.09 8.73 2.91
C PHE A 48 -11.75 9.72 3.84
N GLU A 49 -13.06 9.96 3.66
CA GLU A 49 -13.80 10.92 4.46
C GLU A 49 -14.45 10.30 5.70
N THR A 50 -14.51 8.98 5.80
CA THR A 50 -15.31 8.29 6.81
C THR A 50 -14.57 8.05 8.13
N ASP A 51 -15.33 7.78 9.19
CA ASP A 51 -14.79 7.42 10.50
C ASP A 51 -14.19 6.00 10.49
N GLU A 52 -14.69 5.13 9.62
CA GLU A 52 -14.12 3.80 9.41
C GLU A 52 -12.70 3.88 8.84
N TRP A 53 -12.43 4.82 7.93
CA TRP A 53 -11.08 5.03 7.44
C TRP A 53 -10.14 5.47 8.57
N ASN A 54 -10.58 6.42 9.39
CA ASN A 54 -9.80 6.86 10.56
C ASN A 54 -9.51 5.71 11.53
N SER A 55 -10.52 4.87 11.78
CA SER A 55 -10.40 3.69 12.64
C SER A 55 -9.35 2.71 12.11
N TRP A 56 -9.36 2.47 10.79
CA TRP A 56 -8.38 1.59 10.16
C TRP A 56 -6.97 2.18 10.17
N VAL A 57 -6.79 3.48 9.89
CA VAL A 57 -5.47 4.14 9.98
C VAL A 57 -4.92 4.10 11.41
N ALA A 58 -5.78 4.31 12.42
CA ALA A 58 -5.39 4.20 13.82
C ALA A 58 -4.93 2.77 14.17
N TYR A 59 -5.61 1.75 13.66
CA TYR A 59 -5.22 0.35 13.80
C TYR A 59 -3.85 0.06 13.17
N LEU A 60 -3.61 0.49 11.91
CA LEU A 60 -2.30 0.34 11.25
C LEU A 60 -1.18 1.04 12.04
N THR A 61 -1.45 2.24 12.53
CA THR A 61 -0.49 3.02 13.34
C THR A 61 -0.16 2.31 14.64
N PHE A 62 -1.14 1.69 15.28
CA PHE A 62 -0.92 0.88 16.47
C PHE A 62 -0.03 -0.34 16.19
N LEU A 63 -0.30 -1.08 15.12
CA LEU A 63 0.49 -2.25 14.75
C LEU A 63 1.95 -1.90 14.47
N GLU A 64 2.21 -0.80 13.78
CA GLU A 64 3.58 -0.36 13.50
C GLU A 64 4.32 0.00 14.81
N LYS A 65 3.64 0.71 15.73
CA LYS A 65 4.19 1.03 17.06
C LYS A 65 4.56 -0.20 17.87
N GLN A 66 3.77 -1.27 17.80
CA GLN A 66 4.10 -2.52 18.49
C GLN A 66 5.37 -3.19 17.96
N GLN A 67 5.73 -2.93 16.71
CA GLN A 67 6.97 -3.41 16.11
C GLN A 67 8.16 -2.49 16.43
N GLY A 68 8.00 -1.54 17.36
CA GLY A 68 9.05 -0.62 17.78
C GLY A 68 9.37 0.46 16.76
N SER A 69 8.48 0.70 15.80
CA SER A 69 8.66 1.67 14.72
C SER A 69 7.44 2.59 14.63
N ASN A 70 7.61 3.78 14.06
CA ASN A 70 6.51 4.71 13.79
C ASN A 70 6.69 5.32 12.40
N ASP A 71 7.23 4.53 11.47
CA ASP A 71 7.54 4.98 10.12
C ASP A 71 6.25 5.06 9.31
N GLN A 72 5.81 6.29 9.04
CA GLN A 72 4.63 6.59 8.23
C GLN A 72 4.73 5.97 6.82
N ARG A 73 5.94 5.71 6.31
CA ARG A 73 6.13 5.06 5.00
C ARG A 73 5.75 3.59 5.03
N LYS A 74 6.00 2.90 6.15
CA LYS A 74 5.58 1.51 6.32
C LYS A 74 4.06 1.40 6.44
N ILE A 75 3.45 2.31 7.19
CA ILE A 75 1.98 2.43 7.27
C ILE A 75 1.41 2.68 5.86
N ALA A 76 1.97 3.63 5.11
CA ALA A 76 1.57 3.91 3.73
C ALA A 76 1.72 2.68 2.82
N THR A 77 2.79 1.90 2.99
CA THR A 77 3.06 0.68 2.21
C THR A 77 2.00 -0.40 2.47
N VAL A 78 1.68 -0.67 3.74
CA VAL A 78 0.63 -1.62 4.12
C VAL A 78 -0.73 -1.14 3.61
N MET A 79 -1.03 0.15 3.81
CA MET A 79 -2.26 0.78 3.37
C MET A 79 -2.46 0.58 1.86
N PHE A 80 -1.41 0.83 1.08
CA PHE A 80 -1.45 0.65 -0.36
C PHE A 80 -1.63 -0.81 -0.79
N SER A 81 -0.95 -1.75 -0.12
CA SER A 81 -1.08 -3.19 -0.37
C SER A 81 -2.53 -3.67 -0.23
N VAL A 82 -3.23 -3.20 0.82
CA VAL A 82 -4.65 -3.50 1.04
C VAL A 82 -5.52 -2.93 -0.09
N LEU A 83 -5.34 -1.65 -0.42
CA LEU A 83 -6.10 -1.01 -1.50
C LEU A 83 -5.87 -1.71 -2.84
N LYS A 84 -4.62 -2.07 -3.17
CA LYS A 84 -4.28 -2.78 -4.41
C LYS A 84 -4.93 -4.15 -4.50
N ASN A 85 -5.08 -4.85 -3.38
CA ASN A 85 -5.70 -6.17 -3.35
C ASN A 85 -7.23 -6.09 -3.51
N ARG A 86 -7.85 -5.04 -2.96
CA ARG A 86 -9.33 -4.91 -2.92
C ARG A 86 -9.92 -4.17 -4.13
N PHE A 87 -9.16 -3.32 -4.79
CA PHE A 87 -9.65 -2.50 -5.91
C PHE A 87 -9.03 -2.90 -7.24
N SER A 88 -9.83 -2.79 -8.30
CA SER A 88 -9.33 -2.92 -9.67
C SER A 88 -8.24 -1.88 -9.95
N SER A 89 -7.41 -2.09 -10.98
CA SER A 89 -6.37 -1.11 -11.33
C SER A 89 -6.95 0.28 -11.68
N GLU A 90 -8.15 0.31 -12.27
CA GLU A 90 -8.84 1.55 -12.62
C GLU A 90 -9.39 2.25 -11.37
N ASP A 91 -10.06 1.52 -10.50
CA ASP A 91 -10.65 2.07 -9.27
C ASP A 91 -9.57 2.52 -8.28
N LEU A 92 -8.48 1.77 -8.20
CA LEU A 92 -7.31 2.14 -7.42
C LEU A 92 -6.70 3.46 -7.91
N ALA A 93 -6.59 3.67 -9.23
CA ALA A 93 -6.09 4.92 -9.78
C ALA A 93 -6.99 6.11 -9.44
N LYS A 94 -8.32 5.92 -9.51
CA LYS A 94 -9.31 6.94 -9.09
C LYS A 94 -9.23 7.22 -7.59
N LEU A 95 -9.01 6.19 -6.77
CA LEU A 95 -8.83 6.32 -5.33
C LEU A 95 -7.56 7.10 -4.99
N VAL A 96 -6.43 6.77 -5.61
CA VAL A 96 -5.18 7.53 -5.40
C VAL A 96 -5.36 8.98 -5.82
N ALA A 97 -5.99 9.26 -6.97
CA ALA A 97 -6.27 10.62 -7.40
C ALA A 97 -7.14 11.39 -6.38
N THR A 98 -8.13 10.72 -5.78
CA THR A 98 -8.99 11.29 -4.74
C THR A 98 -8.22 11.52 -3.43
N ALA A 99 -7.33 10.60 -3.06
CA ALA A 99 -6.52 10.73 -1.84
C ALA A 99 -5.61 11.97 -1.88
N LYS A 100 -5.23 12.45 -3.07
CA LYS A 100 -4.45 13.69 -3.26
C LYS A 100 -5.24 14.95 -2.96
N THR A 101 -6.56 14.91 -3.08
CA THR A 101 -7.43 16.08 -2.86
C THR A 101 -7.90 16.19 -1.42
N VAL A 102 -7.74 15.13 -0.62
CA VAL A 102 -8.15 15.09 0.79
C VAL A 102 -6.93 15.30 1.68
N GLU A 103 -6.95 16.35 2.51
CA GLU A 103 -5.79 16.80 3.30
C GLU A 103 -5.16 15.69 4.15
N ARG A 104 -6.00 14.92 4.87
CA ARG A 104 -5.56 13.81 5.73
C ARG A 104 -4.94 12.61 5.00
N THR A 105 -5.12 12.50 3.69
CA THR A 105 -4.55 11.39 2.89
C THR A 105 -3.51 11.85 1.88
N LYS A 106 -3.27 13.16 1.79
CA LYS A 106 -2.37 13.73 0.79
C LYS A 106 -0.92 13.26 0.96
N GLU A 107 -0.45 13.12 2.20
CA GLU A 107 0.88 12.60 2.50
C GLU A 107 1.01 11.11 2.15
N PHE A 108 -0.02 10.30 2.46
CA PHE A 108 -0.07 8.91 2.02
C PHE A 108 -0.12 8.79 0.51
N ALA A 109 -0.91 9.62 -0.17
CA ALA A 109 -0.98 9.65 -1.63
C ALA A 109 0.36 10.04 -2.26
N ALA A 110 1.06 11.02 -1.70
CA ALA A 110 2.41 11.38 -2.13
C ALA A 110 3.41 10.22 -1.89
N GLU A 111 3.27 9.48 -0.79
CA GLU A 111 4.07 8.28 -0.55
C GLU A 111 3.73 7.16 -1.53
N TRP A 112 2.46 6.93 -1.85
CA TRP A 112 2.02 5.99 -2.87
C TRP A 112 2.55 6.38 -4.23
N GLU A 113 2.51 7.66 -4.60
CA GLU A 113 3.12 8.10 -5.86
C GLU A 113 4.65 7.88 -5.87
N ARG A 114 5.30 8.05 -4.72
CA ARG A 114 6.74 7.75 -4.56
C ARG A 114 7.05 6.25 -4.56
N SER A 115 6.14 5.41 -4.06
CA SER A 115 6.34 3.97 -3.84
C SER A 115 5.79 3.08 -4.96
N GLU A 116 4.64 3.40 -5.57
CA GLU A 116 4.02 2.63 -6.68
C GLU A 116 4.67 2.83 -8.05
N TRP A 117 5.35 3.94 -8.30
CA TRP A 117 5.88 4.21 -9.64
C TRP A 117 7.32 3.78 -9.86
N ARG A 118 8.03 3.30 -8.82
CA ARG A 118 9.42 2.88 -8.96
C ARG A 118 9.61 1.43 -9.38
N ILE A 119 8.70 0.48 -9.08
CA ILE A 119 8.98 -0.94 -9.38
C ILE A 119 7.77 -1.73 -9.93
N THR A 120 6.52 -1.45 -9.56
CA THR A 120 5.46 -2.48 -9.66
C THR A 120 4.54 -2.45 -10.89
N LYS A 121 4.67 -1.52 -11.86
CA LYS A 121 3.87 -1.55 -13.10
C LYS A 121 4.52 -1.01 -14.39
N ARG A 122 5.82 -0.74 -14.41
CA ARG A 122 6.47 -0.49 -15.70
C ARG A 122 6.91 -1.84 -16.25
N THR A 123 6.30 -2.27 -17.37
CA THR A 123 6.95 -3.31 -18.17
C THR A 123 8.38 -2.86 -18.46
N PRO A 124 9.32 -3.79 -18.73
CA PRO A 124 10.62 -3.44 -19.26
C PRO A 124 10.53 -2.32 -20.30
N ASP A 125 9.56 -2.39 -21.21
CA ASP A 125 9.31 -1.36 -22.24
C ASP A 125 8.94 0.01 -21.67
N LYS A 126 8.10 0.10 -20.63
CA LYS A 126 7.74 1.38 -20.00
C LYS A 126 8.87 2.01 -19.18
N VAL A 127 9.82 1.20 -18.69
CA VAL A 127 11.05 1.72 -18.08
C VAL A 127 12.03 2.15 -19.18
N PHE A 128 12.10 1.39 -20.28
CA PHE A 128 12.92 1.71 -21.44
C PHE A 128 12.56 3.08 -22.03
N ASP A 129 11.26 3.35 -22.15
CA ASP A 129 10.73 4.64 -22.63
C ASP A 129 10.96 5.78 -21.63
N LEU A 130 10.86 5.52 -20.33
CA LEU A 130 11.11 6.52 -19.29
C LEU A 130 12.55 7.02 -19.31
N LEU A 131 13.48 6.11 -19.55
CA LEU A 131 14.91 6.40 -19.61
C LEU A 131 15.32 7.00 -20.97
N GLN A 132 14.33 7.30 -21.82
CA GLN A 132 14.50 7.86 -23.16
C GLN A 132 15.49 7.06 -24.02
N LEU A 133 15.57 5.75 -23.79
CA LEU A 133 16.58 4.89 -24.42
C LEU A 133 16.37 4.77 -25.93
N LYS A 134 15.12 4.93 -26.41
CA LYS A 134 14.80 5.01 -27.85
C LYS A 134 15.47 6.20 -28.55
N GLU A 135 15.65 7.30 -27.84
CA GLU A 135 16.21 8.55 -28.39
C GLU A 135 17.75 8.48 -28.50
N LYS A 136 18.38 7.50 -27.85
CA LYS A 136 19.84 7.33 -27.82
C LYS A 136 20.41 6.60 -29.05
N GLY A 137 19.56 6.01 -29.89
CA GLY A 137 19.97 5.32 -31.12
C GLY A 137 21.03 4.25 -30.88
N ASP A 138 22.03 4.17 -31.77
CA ASP A 138 23.08 3.15 -31.72
C ASP A 138 23.95 3.20 -30.46
N LYS A 139 24.01 4.35 -29.77
CA LYS A 139 24.81 4.54 -28.55
C LYS A 139 24.09 4.11 -27.27
N VAL A 140 22.87 3.58 -27.37
CA VAL A 140 22.06 3.17 -26.22
C VAL A 140 22.79 2.17 -25.32
N PHE A 141 23.53 1.23 -25.91
CA PHE A 141 24.25 0.16 -25.19
C PHE A 141 25.46 0.65 -24.38
N GLU A 142 25.97 1.85 -24.68
CA GLU A 142 27.07 2.49 -23.96
C GLU A 142 26.57 3.37 -22.81
N SER A 143 25.24 3.55 -22.69
CA SER A 143 24.65 4.48 -21.72
C SER A 143 24.49 3.86 -20.32
N PRO A 144 24.81 4.59 -19.24
CA PRO A 144 24.56 4.15 -17.87
C PRO A 144 23.09 3.80 -17.58
N GLU A 145 22.15 4.46 -18.26
CA GLU A 145 20.72 4.23 -18.12
C GLU A 145 20.29 2.90 -18.73
N PHE A 146 20.91 2.46 -19.82
CA PHE A 146 20.69 1.11 -20.36
C PHE A 146 21.18 0.03 -19.37
N MET A 147 22.32 0.24 -18.71
CA MET A 147 22.82 -0.68 -17.68
C MET A 147 21.83 -0.78 -16.50
N ASN A 148 21.32 0.36 -16.02
CA ASN A 148 20.32 0.39 -14.95
C ASN A 148 19.00 -0.30 -15.36
N TRP A 149 18.56 -0.11 -16.61
CA TRP A 149 17.40 -0.82 -17.16
C TRP A 149 17.61 -2.33 -17.22
N ALA A 150 18.78 -2.79 -17.68
CA ALA A 150 19.10 -4.21 -17.77
C ALA A 150 19.14 -4.87 -16.38
N LEU A 151 19.68 -4.19 -15.37
CA LEU A 151 19.63 -4.62 -13.98
C LEU A 151 18.19 -4.71 -13.46
N TYR A 152 17.35 -3.72 -13.75
CA TYR A 152 15.93 -3.75 -13.41
C TYR A 152 15.19 -4.95 -14.04
N VAL A 153 15.41 -5.24 -15.33
CA VAL A 153 14.82 -6.42 -16.01
C VAL A 153 15.31 -7.72 -15.38
N LYS A 154 16.58 -7.79 -15.01
CA LYS A 154 17.15 -8.94 -14.31
C LYS A 154 16.50 -9.15 -12.94
N GLU A 155 16.31 -8.10 -12.15
CA GLU A 155 15.62 -8.16 -10.86
C GLU A 155 14.17 -8.60 -11.03
N LEU A 156 13.44 -8.04 -12.00
CA LEU A 156 12.07 -8.46 -12.33
C LEU A 156 11.97 -9.97 -12.65
N ASN A 157 12.95 -10.51 -13.38
CA ASN A 157 12.98 -11.94 -13.75
C ASN A 157 13.54 -12.86 -12.65
N SER A 158 14.17 -12.30 -11.61
CA SER A 158 14.73 -13.06 -10.48
C SER A 158 13.74 -13.23 -9.33
N VAL A 159 12.59 -12.55 -9.36
CA VAL A 159 11.47 -12.78 -8.44
C VAL A 159 10.68 -13.99 -8.96
N PRO A 160 10.58 -15.12 -8.22
CA PRO A 160 9.78 -16.26 -8.64
C PRO A 160 8.31 -15.86 -8.75
N ILE A 161 7.72 -16.04 -9.93
CA ILE A 161 6.28 -15.91 -10.16
C ILE A 161 5.58 -17.10 -9.47
N GLN A 162 5.32 -17.01 -8.17
CA GLN A 162 4.09 -17.56 -7.61
C GLN A 162 3.06 -16.45 -7.81
N ILE A 163 2.23 -16.48 -8.85
CA ILE A 163 1.16 -17.45 -9.05
C ILE A 163 0.85 -17.49 -10.56
N ARG A 164 0.88 -18.68 -11.18
CA ARG A 164 -0.03 -18.98 -12.29
C ARG A 164 -1.03 -20.01 -11.78
N GLN A 165 -2.30 -19.66 -11.93
CA GLN A 165 -3.46 -20.43 -11.51
C GLN A 165 -3.39 -21.88 -11.98
N VAL A 166 -3.81 -22.80 -11.12
CA VAL A 166 -4.57 -23.99 -11.55
C VAL A 166 -5.72 -24.16 -10.55
N TYR A 167 -6.88 -23.62 -10.90
CA TYR A 167 -8.14 -24.29 -10.60
C TYR A 167 -8.59 -24.88 -11.94
N VAL A 168 -8.35 -26.18 -12.11
CA VAL A 168 -9.21 -27.10 -12.86
C VAL A 168 -9.50 -28.24 -11.89
#